data_AF-A0A2L0EQH2-F1
#
_entry.id   AF-A0A2L0EQH2-F1
#
_cell.length_a   1.000
_cell.length_b   1.000
_cell.length_c   1.000
_cell.angle_alpha   90.00
_cell.angle_beta   90.00
_cell.angle_gamma   90.00
#
_symmetry.space_group_name_H-M   'P 1'
#
loop_
_entity.id
_entity.type
_entity.pdbx_description
1 polymer ?
#
loop_
_entity_poly.entity_id
_entity_poly.type
_entity_poly.pdbx_seq_one_letter_code
_entity_poly.pdbx_strand_id
1 'polypeptide(L)'
;MRDLIISGLICEGNPSIGISMVAVEDAIVEGCILRDNGVGIRLNEVTLQPAPALPVQEVTNRVMISGCEIYDNTVSGVHLRSVDDVTIQGTRIYRKKDSVQEIPILINKLDANSRKTGNVKLRDLDFEGYDLSKGSTFRISTPVIVANDDDDAPESGLYDLAFFGSPEGQLYAPPGSRYIDRATGASYRKAHGWKKSNWTASLTHQKRVENATATPVNLYAVPDNSVVHASVVAVARCDTGECAVYRRAVGAKRHNGADAEMVGSVQTIGVDGENNAAWGFSLAVNPANIRAVVTGETGKNIDWLIHTEVDIYTP
;
A
#
# COMPACT_ATOMS: atom_id res chain seq x y z
N MET A 1 -26.07 -16.84 12.28
CA MET A 1 -26.64 -17.41 11.02
C MET A 1 -25.50 -18.04 10.24
N ARG A 2 -25.72 -19.16 9.54
CA ARG A 2 -24.71 -19.85 8.72
C ARG A 2 -25.18 -20.02 7.28
N ASP A 3 -24.23 -20.18 6.36
CA ASP A 3 -24.46 -20.52 4.95
C ASP A 3 -25.37 -19.51 4.22
N LEU A 4 -25.01 -18.23 4.31
CA LEU A 4 -25.76 -17.13 3.71
C LEU A 4 -25.15 -16.68 2.39
N ILE A 5 -25.97 -16.55 1.34
CA ILE A 5 -25.55 -15.96 0.06
C ILE A 5 -26.45 -14.76 -0.26
N ILE A 6 -25.84 -13.60 -0.46
CA ILE A 6 -26.48 -12.38 -0.95
C ILE A 6 -25.85 -12.05 -2.30
N SER A 7 -26.63 -12.14 -3.38
CA SER A 7 -26.11 -12.00 -4.74
C SER A 7 -26.97 -11.05 -5.58
N GLY A 8 -26.33 -10.17 -6.37
CA GLY A 8 -27.00 -9.33 -7.36
C GLY A 8 -27.96 -8.27 -6.78
N LEU A 9 -27.81 -7.92 -5.51
CA LEU A 9 -28.68 -6.98 -4.82
C LEU A 9 -28.27 -5.52 -5.10
N ILE A 10 -29.26 -4.63 -5.22
CA ILE A 10 -29.04 -3.18 -5.21
C ILE A 10 -29.57 -2.60 -3.89
N CYS A 11 -28.68 -2.06 -3.06
CA CYS A 11 -29.03 -1.34 -1.84
C CYS A 11 -28.73 0.16 -2.03
N GLU A 12 -29.78 0.97 -2.10
CA GLU A 12 -29.68 2.40 -2.39
C GLU A 12 -30.51 3.25 -1.42
N GLY A 13 -29.97 4.42 -1.05
CA GLY A 13 -30.73 5.45 -0.33
C GLY A 13 -31.07 5.12 1.12
N ASN A 14 -30.44 4.10 1.72
CA ASN A 14 -30.71 3.74 3.11
C ASN A 14 -30.02 4.75 4.04
N PRO A 15 -30.76 5.44 4.93
CA PRO A 15 -30.17 6.46 5.80
C PRO A 15 -29.14 5.89 6.78
N SER A 16 -29.13 4.57 6.98
CA SER A 16 -28.18 3.87 7.85
C SER A 16 -27.26 2.93 7.06
N ILE A 17 -27.60 1.67 6.87
CA ILE A 17 -26.69 0.66 6.30
C ILE A 17 -27.39 -0.03 5.13
N GLY A 18 -26.67 -0.26 4.03
CA GLY A 18 -27.17 -1.05 2.90
C GLY A 18 -27.29 -2.54 3.25
N ILE A 19 -26.20 -3.17 3.68
CA ILE A 19 -26.18 -4.56 4.19
C ILE A 19 -25.54 -4.58 5.57
N SER A 20 -26.25 -5.11 6.58
CA SER A 20 -25.73 -5.30 7.94
C SER A 20 -25.72 -6.79 8.30
N MET A 21 -24.56 -7.31 8.71
CA MET A 21 -24.41 -8.71 9.15
C MET A 21 -23.83 -8.77 10.56
N VAL A 22 -24.56 -9.43 11.47
CA VAL A 22 -24.25 -9.54 12.90
C VAL A 22 -24.31 -11.00 13.34
N ALA A 23 -23.25 -11.51 13.97
CA ALA A 23 -23.08 -12.93 14.29
C ALA A 23 -23.41 -13.86 13.11
N VAL A 24 -22.88 -13.50 11.94
CA VAL A 24 -23.00 -14.29 10.71
C VAL A 24 -21.70 -15.03 10.45
N GLU A 25 -21.82 -16.31 10.11
CA GLU A 25 -20.72 -17.20 9.79
C GLU A 25 -20.95 -17.80 8.41
N ASP A 26 -19.90 -18.07 7.63
CA ASP A 26 -20.00 -18.68 6.30
C ASP A 26 -20.94 -17.90 5.36
N ALA A 27 -20.62 -16.64 5.09
CA ALA A 27 -21.43 -15.77 4.23
C ALA A 27 -20.70 -15.27 3.00
N ILE A 28 -21.45 -15.13 1.90
CA ILE A 28 -20.97 -14.57 0.63
C ILE A 28 -21.87 -13.41 0.25
N VAL A 29 -21.26 -12.26 -0.05
CA VAL A 29 -21.90 -11.11 -0.68
C VAL A 29 -21.25 -10.91 -2.04
N GLU A 30 -21.99 -11.07 -3.13
CA GLU A 30 -21.42 -11.02 -4.47
C GLU A 30 -22.24 -10.22 -5.47
N GLY A 31 -21.56 -9.50 -6.38
CA GLY A 31 -22.23 -8.80 -7.49
C GLY A 31 -23.24 -7.75 -7.05
N CYS A 32 -23.14 -7.24 -5.82
CA CYS A 32 -24.08 -6.27 -5.26
C CYS A 32 -23.66 -4.83 -5.57
N ILE A 33 -24.62 -3.93 -5.69
CA ILE A 33 -24.42 -2.49 -5.83
C ILE A 33 -24.90 -1.81 -4.55
N LEU A 34 -24.01 -1.13 -3.83
CA LEU A 34 -24.32 -0.47 -2.57
C LEU A 34 -23.95 1.02 -2.65
N ARG A 35 -24.98 1.88 -2.78
CA ARG A 35 -24.77 3.31 -2.98
C ARG A 35 -25.70 4.22 -2.21
N ASP A 36 -25.27 5.45 -1.99
CA ASP A 36 -26.10 6.50 -1.36
C ASP A 36 -26.71 6.06 -0.01
N ASN A 37 -26.03 5.14 0.70
CA ASN A 37 -26.42 4.72 2.04
C ASN A 37 -25.57 5.45 3.08
N GLY A 38 -25.85 5.29 4.38
CA GLY A 38 -24.88 5.70 5.40
C GLY A 38 -23.58 4.88 5.33
N VAL A 39 -23.71 3.55 5.38
CA VAL A 39 -22.63 2.60 5.14
C VAL A 39 -23.07 1.61 4.07
N GLY A 40 -22.20 1.26 3.13
CA GLY A 40 -22.49 0.22 2.14
C GLY A 40 -22.70 -1.13 2.83
N ILE A 41 -21.61 -1.75 3.30
CA ILE A 41 -21.65 -3.03 4.03
C ILE A 41 -21.10 -2.83 5.45
N ARG A 42 -21.83 -3.24 6.47
CA ARG A 42 -21.35 -3.33 7.86
C ARG A 42 -21.33 -4.78 8.34
N LEU A 43 -20.16 -5.22 8.78
CA LEU A 43 -19.96 -6.48 9.49
C LEU A 43 -19.63 -6.18 10.94
N ASN A 44 -20.34 -6.77 11.89
CA ASN A 44 -20.06 -6.55 13.31
C ASN A 44 -20.31 -7.80 14.15
N GLU A 45 -19.63 -7.88 15.30
CA GLU A 45 -20.03 -8.82 16.36
C GLU A 45 -21.31 -8.34 17.06
N VAL A 46 -21.89 -9.22 17.89
CA VAL A 46 -22.99 -8.84 18.78
C VAL A 46 -22.43 -8.02 19.94
N THR A 47 -23.07 -6.89 20.25
CA THR A 47 -22.71 -6.10 21.43
C THR A 47 -22.96 -6.94 22.69
N LEU A 48 -21.89 -7.31 23.40
CA LEU A 48 -22.02 -7.91 24.72
C LEU A 48 -22.50 -6.82 25.68
N GLN A 49 -23.80 -6.76 25.97
CA GLN A 49 -24.25 -6.18 27.23
C GLN A 49 -23.53 -6.92 28.39
N PRO A 50 -23.31 -6.28 29.56
CA PRO A 50 -22.64 -6.92 30.68
C PRO A 50 -23.55 -8.01 31.27
N ALA A 51 -23.58 -9.16 30.61
CA ALA A 51 -24.28 -10.37 31.00
C ALA A 51 -23.23 -11.48 31.19
N PRO A 52 -23.43 -12.36 32.18
CA PRO A 52 -22.40 -13.30 32.61
C PRO A 52 -22.09 -14.29 31.49
N ALA A 53 -20.83 -14.30 31.05
CA ALA A 53 -20.17 -15.33 30.25
C ALA A 53 -21.10 -16.10 29.29
N LEU A 54 -21.57 -15.43 28.23
CA LEU A 54 -22.14 -16.13 27.09
C LEU A 54 -21.07 -17.06 26.49
N PRO A 55 -21.43 -18.31 26.11
CA PRO A 55 -20.49 -19.25 25.55
C PRO A 55 -19.89 -18.70 24.24
N VAL A 56 -18.64 -19.08 24.02
CA VAL A 56 -17.77 -18.72 22.90
C VAL A 56 -18.54 -18.67 21.55
N GLN A 57 -18.34 -17.56 20.82
CA GLN A 57 -18.54 -17.38 19.36
C GLN A 57 -19.85 -16.71 18.83
N GLU A 58 -20.23 -15.52 19.32
CA GLU A 58 -21.15 -14.60 18.58
C GLU A 58 -20.39 -13.59 17.70
N VAL A 59 -19.50 -14.12 16.88
CA VAL A 59 -18.62 -13.35 16.02
C VAL A 59 -19.11 -13.44 14.59
N THR A 60 -19.09 -12.31 13.86
CA THR A 60 -19.19 -12.38 12.40
C THR A 60 -17.86 -12.86 11.82
N ASN A 61 -17.85 -14.03 11.17
CA ASN A 61 -16.65 -14.66 10.64
C ASN A 61 -16.84 -15.38 9.31
N ARG A 62 -15.74 -15.67 8.60
CA ARG A 62 -15.75 -16.38 7.30
C ARG A 62 -16.72 -15.73 6.31
N VAL A 63 -16.52 -14.44 6.08
CA VAL A 63 -17.33 -13.65 5.15
C VAL A 63 -16.52 -13.31 3.91
N MET A 64 -17.06 -13.57 2.72
CA MET A 64 -16.49 -13.14 1.46
C MET A 64 -17.35 -12.04 0.83
N ILE A 65 -16.74 -10.92 0.45
CA ILE A 65 -17.34 -9.84 -0.34
C ILE A 65 -16.61 -9.82 -1.68
N SER A 66 -17.33 -10.05 -2.79
CA SER A 66 -16.69 -10.19 -4.09
C SER A 66 -17.46 -9.60 -5.26
N GLY A 67 -16.79 -8.95 -6.21
CA GLY A 67 -17.44 -8.46 -7.43
C GLY A 67 -18.50 -7.37 -7.18
N CYS A 68 -18.47 -6.71 -6.02
CA CYS A 68 -19.44 -5.67 -5.68
C CYS A 68 -18.99 -4.30 -6.20
N GLU A 69 -19.95 -3.39 -6.35
CA GLU A 69 -19.73 -1.95 -6.54
C GLU A 69 -20.23 -1.19 -5.31
N ILE A 70 -19.33 -0.47 -4.63
CA ILE A 70 -19.63 0.23 -3.38
C ILE A 70 -19.21 1.69 -3.48
N TYR A 71 -20.17 2.61 -3.50
CA TYR A 71 -19.85 4.01 -3.77
C TYR A 71 -20.84 5.00 -3.17
N ASP A 72 -20.41 6.23 -2.99
CA ASP A 72 -21.25 7.35 -2.58
C ASP A 72 -22.03 7.15 -1.26
N ASN A 73 -21.54 6.30 -0.36
CA ASN A 73 -22.09 6.16 1.00
C ASN A 73 -21.58 7.27 1.92
N THR A 74 -22.41 7.77 2.86
CA THR A 74 -22.12 9.00 3.63
C THR A 74 -21.10 8.86 4.75
N VAL A 75 -20.82 7.64 5.20
CA VAL A 75 -19.86 7.33 6.28
C VAL A 75 -18.70 6.49 5.74
N SER A 76 -19.00 5.31 5.20
CA SER A 76 -17.97 4.43 4.63
C SER A 76 -18.52 3.45 3.62
N GLY A 77 -17.66 2.92 2.74
CA GLY A 77 -18.03 1.84 1.82
C GLY A 77 -18.23 0.52 2.57
N VAL A 78 -17.17 0.03 3.20
CA VAL A 78 -17.20 -1.20 4.02
C VAL A 78 -16.76 -0.89 5.44
N HIS A 79 -17.49 -1.37 6.44
CA HIS A 79 -17.21 -1.19 7.86
C HIS A 79 -17.08 -2.54 8.58
N LEU A 80 -15.86 -2.88 9.01
CA LEU A 80 -15.53 -4.10 9.73
C LEU A 80 -15.35 -3.81 11.23
N ARG A 81 -16.23 -4.38 12.07
CA ARG A 81 -16.23 -4.13 13.53
C ARG A 81 -16.07 -5.40 14.35
N SER A 82 -14.87 -5.65 14.86
CA SER A 82 -14.57 -6.84 15.68
C SER A 82 -14.90 -8.19 15.00
N VAL A 83 -14.66 -8.27 13.69
CA VAL A 83 -14.94 -9.45 12.85
C VAL A 83 -13.68 -10.27 12.56
N ASP A 84 -13.81 -11.51 12.10
CA ASP A 84 -12.64 -12.37 11.83
C ASP A 84 -12.78 -13.16 10.53
N ASP A 85 -11.67 -13.43 9.83
CA ASP A 85 -11.66 -14.16 8.56
C ASP A 85 -12.60 -13.54 7.51
N VAL A 86 -12.36 -12.28 7.18
CA VAL A 86 -13.11 -11.55 6.14
C VAL A 86 -12.25 -11.41 4.90
N THR A 87 -12.76 -11.82 3.74
CA THR A 87 -12.12 -11.61 2.44
C THR A 87 -12.92 -10.60 1.62
N ILE A 88 -12.27 -9.54 1.16
CA ILE A 88 -12.84 -8.60 0.19
C ILE A 88 -11.98 -8.70 -1.07
N GLN A 89 -12.58 -9.08 -2.20
CA GLN A 89 -11.83 -9.30 -3.43
C GLN A 89 -12.56 -8.87 -4.70
N GLY A 90 -11.82 -8.40 -5.71
CA GLY A 90 -12.40 -8.07 -7.03
C GLY A 90 -13.56 -7.07 -6.94
N THR A 91 -13.54 -6.21 -5.93
CA THR A 91 -14.63 -5.28 -5.58
C THR A 91 -14.17 -3.87 -5.93
N ARG A 92 -15.06 -3.10 -6.56
CA ARG A 92 -14.80 -1.69 -6.88
C ARG A 92 -15.40 -0.81 -5.80
N ILE A 93 -14.55 -0.05 -5.11
CA ILE A 93 -14.96 0.90 -4.07
C ILE A 93 -14.58 2.30 -4.55
N TYR A 94 -15.56 3.10 -4.93
CA TYR A 94 -15.29 4.39 -5.57
C TYR A 94 -16.18 5.51 -5.05
N ARG A 95 -15.87 6.74 -5.46
CA ARG A 95 -16.74 7.89 -5.18
C ARG A 95 -16.80 8.86 -6.35
N LYS A 96 -17.94 9.51 -6.55
CA LYS A 96 -18.07 10.62 -7.51
C LYS A 96 -17.48 11.91 -6.95
N LYS A 97 -17.25 12.92 -7.80
CA LYS A 97 -16.59 14.18 -7.44
C LYS A 97 -17.25 14.92 -6.27
N ASP A 98 -18.57 14.90 -6.20
CA ASP A 98 -19.36 15.60 -5.17
C ASP A 98 -19.90 14.65 -4.10
N SER A 99 -19.27 13.47 -3.99
CA SER A 99 -19.67 12.41 -3.09
C SER A 99 -19.13 12.60 -1.68
N VAL A 100 -19.88 12.10 -0.71
CA VAL A 100 -19.57 12.12 0.72
C VAL A 100 -18.83 10.88 1.22
N GLN A 101 -18.55 9.88 0.37
CA GLN A 101 -17.84 8.66 0.80
C GLN A 101 -16.35 8.93 0.99
N GLU A 102 -15.99 9.51 2.13
CA GLU A 102 -14.60 9.83 2.45
C GLU A 102 -13.78 8.56 2.74
N ILE A 103 -14.36 7.55 3.41
CA ILE A 103 -13.64 6.35 3.86
C ILE A 103 -14.08 5.11 3.04
N PRO A 104 -13.20 4.51 2.22
CA PRO A 104 -13.54 3.30 1.47
C PRO A 104 -13.77 2.10 2.38
N ILE A 105 -12.80 1.80 3.26
CA ILE A 105 -12.85 0.70 4.22
C ILE A 105 -12.50 1.24 5.61
N LEU A 106 -13.40 1.05 6.56
CA LEU A 106 -13.21 1.35 7.98
C LEU A 106 -13.09 0.06 8.78
N ILE A 107 -12.07 -0.05 9.61
CA ILE A 107 -11.84 -1.17 10.52
C ILE A 107 -11.70 -0.63 11.93
N ASN A 108 -12.52 -1.10 12.86
CA ASN A 108 -12.36 -0.78 14.28
C ASN A 108 -12.92 -1.87 15.18
N LYS A 109 -12.70 -1.69 16.48
CA LYS A 109 -13.42 -2.44 17.50
C LYS A 109 -14.86 -1.95 17.59
N LEU A 110 -15.78 -2.82 18.00
CA LEU A 110 -17.14 -2.42 18.32
C LEU A 110 -17.14 -1.52 19.57
N ASP A 111 -16.43 -1.91 20.62
CA ASP A 111 -16.15 -1.10 21.82
C ASP A 111 -14.78 -1.44 22.45
N ALA A 112 -14.45 -0.82 23.58
CA ALA A 112 -13.15 -0.98 24.25
C ALA A 112 -12.88 -2.42 24.73
N ASN A 113 -13.92 -3.20 25.04
CA ASN A 113 -13.85 -4.57 25.56
C ASN A 113 -14.01 -5.62 24.46
N SER A 114 -14.52 -5.24 23.29
CA SER A 114 -14.58 -6.08 22.11
C SER A 114 -13.21 -6.63 21.72
N ARG A 115 -13.22 -7.71 20.95
CA ARG A 115 -11.99 -8.23 20.32
C ARG A 115 -11.57 -7.37 19.13
N LYS A 116 -10.31 -7.45 18.73
CA LYS A 116 -9.83 -6.82 17.49
C LYS A 116 -10.40 -7.53 16.27
N THR A 117 -10.52 -6.78 15.17
CA THR A 117 -10.76 -7.38 13.86
C THR A 117 -9.53 -8.20 13.43
N GLY A 118 -9.73 -9.45 13.02
CA GLY A 118 -8.66 -10.40 12.70
C GLY A 118 -8.76 -10.99 11.30
N ASN A 119 -7.64 -11.52 10.80
CA ASN A 119 -7.54 -12.30 9.57
C ASN A 119 -8.28 -11.67 8.36
N VAL A 120 -8.00 -10.40 8.10
CA VAL A 120 -8.62 -9.66 6.99
C VAL A 120 -7.78 -9.83 5.72
N LYS A 121 -8.43 -10.27 4.64
CA LYS A 121 -7.81 -10.46 3.32
C LYS A 121 -8.39 -9.46 2.34
N LEU A 122 -7.57 -8.60 1.78
CA LEU A 122 -7.98 -7.58 0.81
C LEU A 122 -7.20 -7.80 -0.48
N ARG A 123 -7.87 -8.04 -1.61
CA ARG A 123 -7.20 -8.41 -2.87
C ARG A 123 -7.91 -7.80 -4.07
N ASP A 124 -7.17 -7.43 -5.10
CA ASP A 124 -7.74 -7.02 -6.39
C ASP A 124 -8.85 -5.97 -6.25
N LEU A 125 -8.67 -5.04 -5.30
CA LEU A 125 -9.63 -3.96 -5.04
C LEU A 125 -9.32 -2.80 -5.98
N ASP A 126 -10.39 -2.25 -6.57
CA ASP A 126 -10.26 -1.05 -7.39
C ASP A 126 -10.82 0.16 -6.64
N PHE A 127 -9.92 1.09 -6.32
CA PHE A 127 -10.25 2.35 -5.65
C PHE A 127 -10.20 3.50 -6.65
N GLU A 128 -11.34 4.15 -6.88
CA GLU A 128 -11.44 5.31 -7.77
C GLU A 128 -12.03 6.53 -7.05
N GLY A 129 -11.52 7.73 -7.37
CA GLY A 129 -12.00 8.98 -6.78
C GLY A 129 -11.32 9.36 -5.46
N TYR A 130 -10.29 8.62 -5.04
CA TYR A 130 -9.52 8.82 -3.80
C TYR A 130 -8.11 9.41 -4.02
N ASP A 131 -7.79 9.86 -5.24
CA ASP A 131 -6.45 10.28 -5.64
C ASP A 131 -6.12 11.74 -5.28
N LEU A 132 -5.06 11.94 -4.48
CA LEU A 132 -4.54 13.24 -4.02
C LEU A 132 -4.12 14.17 -5.17
N SER A 133 -3.76 13.60 -6.32
CA SER A 133 -3.35 14.38 -7.50
C SER A 133 -4.50 15.19 -8.12
N LYS A 134 -5.76 14.85 -7.80
CA LYS A 134 -6.96 15.48 -8.38
C LYS A 134 -7.42 16.76 -7.68
N GLY A 135 -6.65 17.26 -6.69
CA GLY A 135 -6.82 18.59 -6.08
C GLY A 135 -7.58 18.60 -4.73
N SER A 136 -7.48 19.73 -4.03
CA SER A 136 -7.96 19.95 -2.64
C SER A 136 -9.48 19.87 -2.44
N THR A 137 -10.26 19.82 -3.52
CA THR A 137 -11.72 19.64 -3.47
C THR A 137 -12.11 18.18 -3.21
N PHE A 138 -11.21 17.23 -3.43
CA PHE A 138 -11.36 15.85 -2.95
C PHE A 138 -10.76 15.77 -1.55
N ARG A 139 -11.59 15.87 -0.49
CA ARG A 139 -11.13 15.52 0.87
C ARG A 139 -10.83 14.03 0.89
N ILE A 140 -9.57 13.66 1.02
CA ILE A 140 -9.12 12.28 0.85
C ILE A 140 -8.78 11.70 2.22
N SER A 141 -9.33 10.53 2.54
CA SER A 141 -8.73 9.65 3.53
C SER A 141 -7.61 8.87 2.83
N THR A 142 -6.38 9.37 2.92
CA THR A 142 -5.22 8.48 2.87
C THR A 142 -4.94 8.13 4.33
N PRO A 143 -4.95 6.84 4.71
CA PRO A 143 -5.09 5.63 3.88
C PRO A 143 -6.53 5.30 3.42
N VAL A 144 -6.67 4.52 2.32
CA VAL A 144 -7.96 3.96 1.84
C VAL A 144 -8.57 2.90 2.77
N ILE A 145 -7.76 2.40 3.71
CA ILE A 145 -8.17 1.51 4.79
C ILE A 145 -7.83 2.22 6.09
N VAL A 146 -8.85 2.60 6.84
CA VAL A 146 -8.71 3.37 8.08
C VAL A 146 -8.92 2.44 9.28
N ALA A 147 -7.97 2.47 10.22
CA ALA A 147 -8.17 2.04 11.60
C ALA A 147 -7.96 3.25 12.50
N ASN A 148 -8.78 3.41 13.56
CA ASN A 148 -8.73 4.63 14.38
C ASN A 148 -7.40 4.73 15.14
N ASP A 149 -6.85 3.60 15.57
CA ASP A 149 -5.60 3.52 16.31
C ASP A 149 -4.93 2.14 16.15
N ASP A 150 -3.88 1.94 16.94
CA ASP A 150 -3.14 0.68 17.06
C ASP A 150 -4.03 -0.46 17.61
N ASP A 151 -5.01 -0.15 18.46
CA ASP A 151 -5.88 -1.15 19.06
C ASP A 151 -6.97 -1.66 18.10
N ASP A 152 -7.26 -0.90 17.05
CA ASP A 152 -8.23 -1.23 16.02
C ASP A 152 -7.66 -1.98 14.81
N ALA A 153 -6.35 -1.87 14.58
CA ALA A 153 -5.71 -2.37 13.37
C ALA A 153 -5.62 -3.91 13.32
N PRO A 154 -5.92 -4.56 12.17
CA PRO A 154 -5.76 -6.00 12.01
C PRO A 154 -4.31 -6.45 12.08
N GLU A 155 -4.03 -7.41 12.96
CA GLU A 155 -2.69 -7.96 13.17
C GLU A 155 -2.40 -9.18 12.28
N SER A 156 -3.45 -9.77 11.69
CA SER A 156 -3.38 -10.98 10.86
C SER A 156 -4.24 -10.84 9.60
N GLY A 157 -3.89 -11.62 8.57
CA GLY A 157 -4.52 -11.57 7.25
C GLY A 157 -3.50 -11.30 6.14
N LEU A 158 -3.95 -10.74 5.03
CA LEU A 158 -3.07 -10.39 3.90
C LEU A 158 -3.70 -9.32 3.02
N TYR A 159 -3.00 -8.22 2.79
CA TYR A 159 -3.41 -7.21 1.81
C TYR A 159 -2.59 -7.36 0.54
N ASP A 160 -3.25 -7.30 -0.62
CA ASP A 160 -2.64 -7.16 -1.94
C ASP A 160 -3.36 -6.04 -2.66
N LEU A 161 -2.76 -4.84 -2.60
CA LEU A 161 -3.41 -3.59 -2.95
C LEU A 161 -2.59 -2.81 -3.97
N ALA A 162 -3.26 -2.02 -4.80
CA ALA A 162 -2.62 -1.04 -5.66
C ALA A 162 -3.35 0.30 -5.52
N PHE A 163 -2.67 1.32 -5.01
CA PHE A 163 -3.25 2.64 -4.78
C PHE A 163 -2.21 3.76 -4.93
N PHE A 164 -2.60 5.04 -4.86
CA PHE A 164 -1.69 6.17 -5.04
C PHE A 164 -0.98 6.56 -3.74
N GLY A 165 0.33 6.78 -3.82
CA GLY A 165 1.17 7.21 -2.70
C GLY A 165 1.78 6.05 -1.89
N SER A 166 2.84 6.35 -1.15
CA SER A 166 3.56 5.38 -0.31
C SER A 166 2.69 4.90 0.87
N PRO A 167 2.66 3.59 1.17
CA PRO A 167 1.92 3.06 2.33
C PRO A 167 2.63 3.32 3.67
N GLU A 168 3.94 3.62 3.65
CA GLU A 168 4.75 3.90 4.85
C GLU A 168 4.23 5.13 5.60
N GLY A 169 4.01 4.98 6.91
CA GLY A 169 3.45 6.02 7.78
C GLY A 169 1.94 6.21 7.64
N GLN A 170 1.28 5.53 6.69
CA GLN A 170 -0.13 5.73 6.38
C GLN A 170 -0.98 4.47 6.60
N LEU A 171 -0.50 3.30 6.18
CA LEU A 171 -1.30 2.08 6.09
C LEU A 171 -0.86 1.02 7.12
N TYR A 172 -1.79 0.67 8.01
CA TYR A 172 -1.71 -0.58 8.78
C TYR A 172 -1.92 -1.77 7.85
N ALA A 173 -1.11 -2.82 8.00
CA ALA A 173 -1.32 -4.06 7.25
C ALA A 173 -0.63 -5.24 7.94
N PRO A 174 -1.20 -6.46 7.90
CA PRO A 174 -0.54 -7.65 8.41
C PRO A 174 0.82 -7.94 7.72
N PRO A 175 1.77 -8.61 8.39
CA PRO A 175 3.01 -9.05 7.79
C PRO A 175 2.81 -9.85 6.50
N GLY A 176 3.69 -9.66 5.52
CA GLY A 176 3.62 -10.31 4.21
C GLY A 176 2.72 -9.61 3.19
N SER A 177 1.93 -8.61 3.60
CA SER A 177 1.11 -7.79 2.71
C SER A 177 1.93 -7.09 1.62
N ARG A 178 1.30 -6.87 0.47
CA ARG A 178 1.84 -6.22 -0.72
C ARG A 178 1.04 -4.97 -1.05
N TYR A 179 1.75 -3.95 -1.50
CA TYR A 179 1.15 -2.71 -1.94
C TYR A 179 1.92 -2.17 -3.15
N ILE A 180 1.22 -1.67 -4.17
CA ILE A 180 1.82 -1.01 -5.33
C ILE A 180 1.38 0.44 -5.35
N ASP A 181 2.35 1.37 -5.36
CA ASP A 181 2.08 2.78 -5.61
C ASP A 181 1.84 3.01 -7.11
N ARG A 182 0.59 3.31 -7.49
CA ARG A 182 0.19 3.55 -8.88
C ARG A 182 0.85 4.80 -9.49
N ALA A 183 1.28 5.77 -8.68
CA ALA A 183 1.95 6.97 -9.19
C ALA A 183 3.39 6.69 -9.65
N THR A 184 4.12 5.90 -8.86
CA THR A 184 5.56 5.70 -9.03
C THR A 184 5.91 4.32 -9.59
N GLY A 185 4.98 3.37 -9.57
CA GLY A 185 5.23 1.96 -9.85
C GLY A 185 6.02 1.23 -8.76
N ALA A 186 6.31 1.89 -7.63
CA ALA A 186 7.02 1.29 -6.52
C ALA A 186 6.18 0.17 -5.90
N SER A 187 6.81 -0.98 -5.65
CA SER A 187 6.19 -2.08 -4.92
C SER A 187 6.67 -2.06 -3.47
N TYR A 188 5.78 -2.37 -2.54
CA TYR A 188 6.06 -2.37 -1.12
C TYR A 188 5.65 -3.72 -0.54
N ARG A 189 6.44 -4.20 0.42
CA ARG A 189 6.13 -5.40 1.19
C ARG A 189 6.16 -5.08 2.68
N LYS A 190 5.16 -5.57 3.41
CA LYS A 190 5.15 -5.52 4.86
C LYS A 190 6.11 -6.57 5.41
N ALA A 191 7.28 -6.14 5.89
CA ALA A 191 8.31 -7.06 6.34
C ALA A 191 7.93 -7.73 7.66
N HIS A 192 7.47 -6.94 8.63
CA HIS A 192 7.12 -7.40 9.98
C HIS A 192 6.18 -6.40 10.67
N GLY A 193 5.54 -6.86 11.75
CA GLY A 193 4.54 -6.07 12.48
C GLY A 193 3.33 -5.70 11.63
N TRP A 194 2.41 -4.93 12.21
CA TRP A 194 1.17 -4.51 11.55
C TRP A 194 0.93 -2.99 11.56
N LYS A 195 1.75 -2.25 12.31
CA LYS A 195 1.69 -0.78 12.45
C LYS A 195 1.90 -0.06 11.12
N LYS A 196 1.76 1.27 11.06
CA LYS A 196 1.94 2.03 9.80
C LYS A 196 3.37 2.04 9.23
N SER A 197 4.36 1.60 10.01
CA SER A 197 5.78 1.54 9.66
C SER A 197 6.23 0.15 9.20
N ASN A 198 7.49 0.01 8.77
CA ASN A 198 8.11 -1.25 8.35
C ASN A 198 7.60 -1.80 7.01
N TRP A 199 7.25 -0.91 6.09
CA TRP A 199 7.15 -1.25 4.67
C TRP A 199 8.52 -1.14 4.01
N THR A 200 8.95 -2.22 3.36
CA THR A 200 10.15 -2.24 2.50
C THR A 200 9.72 -1.92 1.07
N ALA A 201 10.33 -0.93 0.44
CA ALA A 201 10.04 -0.56 -0.95
C ALA A 201 11.00 -1.25 -1.93
N SER A 202 10.53 -1.56 -3.12
CA SER A 202 11.29 -2.09 -4.24
C SER A 202 10.89 -1.36 -5.51
N LEU A 203 11.87 -0.75 -6.18
CA LEU A 203 11.69 0.13 -7.33
C LEU A 203 12.56 -0.36 -8.49
N THR A 204 12.05 -0.18 -9.71
CA THR A 204 12.80 -0.50 -10.93
C THR A 204 12.79 0.70 -11.87
N HIS A 205 13.96 1.16 -12.28
CA HIS A 205 14.14 2.27 -13.21
C HIS A 205 14.80 1.78 -14.49
N GLN A 206 14.38 2.34 -15.63
CA GLN A 206 15.03 2.13 -16.91
C GLN A 206 15.59 3.46 -17.43
N LYS A 207 16.81 3.43 -17.96
CA LYS A 207 17.46 4.63 -18.50
C LYS A 207 18.33 4.30 -19.70
N ARG A 208 18.08 4.97 -20.83
CA ARG A 208 18.99 4.97 -21.98
C ARG A 208 19.94 6.17 -21.90
N VAL A 209 21.23 5.94 -22.16
CA VAL A 209 22.25 6.98 -22.29
C VAL A 209 23.04 6.79 -23.60
N GLU A 210 23.45 7.89 -24.22
CA GLU A 210 24.01 7.90 -25.59
C GLU A 210 25.41 8.54 -25.64
N ASN A 211 25.94 8.96 -24.49
CA ASN A 211 27.22 9.65 -24.41
C ASN A 211 27.96 9.30 -23.11
N ALA A 212 29.23 9.72 -23.04
CA ALA A 212 30.08 9.55 -21.87
C ALA A 212 29.78 10.54 -20.72
N THR A 213 28.61 11.19 -20.72
CA THR A 213 28.26 12.16 -19.68
C THR A 213 27.52 11.48 -18.54
N ALA A 214 27.95 11.77 -17.31
CA ALA A 214 27.26 11.34 -16.10
C ALA A 214 25.82 11.85 -16.08
N THR A 215 24.87 10.93 -16.04
CA THR A 215 23.43 11.22 -16.09
C THR A 215 22.77 10.76 -14.78
N PRO A 216 22.11 11.66 -14.04
CA PRO A 216 21.42 11.30 -12.80
C PRO A 216 20.10 10.59 -13.09
N VAL A 217 19.77 9.61 -12.24
CA VAL A 217 18.47 8.92 -12.18
C VAL A 217 17.98 9.01 -10.74
N ASN A 218 16.86 9.68 -10.51
CA ASN A 218 16.22 9.71 -9.19
C ASN A 218 15.67 8.31 -8.89
N LEU A 219 16.17 7.67 -7.84
CA LEU A 219 15.76 6.32 -7.46
C LEU A 219 14.67 6.32 -6.40
N TYR A 220 14.81 7.18 -5.39
CA TYR A 220 13.90 7.18 -4.25
C TYR A 220 13.89 8.55 -3.57
N ALA A 221 12.71 9.10 -3.32
CA ALA A 221 12.53 10.33 -2.56
C ALA A 221 12.54 10.01 -1.05
N VAL A 222 13.52 10.55 -0.33
CA VAL A 222 13.71 10.29 1.11
C VAL A 222 12.61 11.04 1.88
N PRO A 223 11.72 10.33 2.61
CA PRO A 223 10.70 10.94 3.45
C PRO A 223 11.31 11.87 4.49
N ASP A 224 10.56 12.88 4.91
CA ASP A 224 10.99 13.71 6.02
C ASP A 224 11.04 12.91 7.33
N ASN A 225 11.92 13.30 8.26
CA ASN A 225 12.14 12.64 9.55
C ASN A 225 12.37 11.12 9.44
N SER A 226 13.22 10.70 8.50
CA SER A 226 13.51 9.28 8.24
C SER A 226 15.00 8.99 8.11
N VAL A 227 15.35 7.73 8.37
CA VAL A 227 16.63 7.12 7.98
C VAL A 227 16.33 6.00 6.98
N VAL A 228 17.07 5.98 5.88
CA VAL A 228 16.84 5.09 4.75
C VAL A 228 18.13 4.36 4.41
N HIS A 229 18.03 3.06 4.20
CA HIS A 229 19.05 2.25 3.55
C HIS A 229 18.53 1.83 2.17
N ALA A 230 19.32 2.06 1.12
CA ALA A 230 19.00 1.61 -0.23
C ALA A 230 20.09 0.67 -0.75
N SER A 231 19.69 -0.55 -1.11
CA SER A 231 20.51 -1.54 -1.82
C SER A 231 20.13 -1.53 -3.29
N VAL A 232 21.10 -1.30 -4.18
CA VAL A 232 20.86 -1.05 -5.60
C VAL A 232 21.65 -2.03 -6.44
N VAL A 233 20.97 -2.70 -7.36
CA VAL A 233 21.55 -3.52 -8.41
C VAL A 233 21.25 -2.87 -9.75
N ALA A 234 22.28 -2.52 -10.50
CA ALA A 234 22.14 -2.02 -11.86
C ALA A 234 22.73 -3.02 -12.85
N VAL A 235 22.01 -3.27 -13.93
CA VAL A 235 22.52 -4.01 -15.10
C VAL A 235 22.43 -3.10 -16.32
N ALA A 236 23.46 -3.14 -17.15
CA ALA A 236 23.57 -2.33 -18.36
C ALA A 236 23.88 -3.22 -19.56
N ARG A 237 23.37 -2.84 -20.72
CA ARG A 237 23.68 -3.47 -22.00
C ARG A 237 23.69 -2.44 -23.12
N CYS A 238 24.56 -2.60 -24.10
CA CYS A 238 24.53 -1.80 -25.33
C CYS A 238 24.10 -2.62 -26.55
N ASP A 239 23.81 -1.93 -27.66
CA ASP A 239 23.38 -2.53 -28.92
C ASP A 239 24.42 -3.52 -29.50
N THR A 240 25.71 -3.35 -29.18
CA THR A 240 26.80 -4.24 -29.63
C THR A 240 27.02 -5.47 -28.75
N GLY A 241 26.23 -5.63 -27.68
CA GLY A 241 26.26 -6.80 -26.80
C GLY A 241 27.21 -6.71 -25.60
N GLU A 242 27.87 -5.57 -25.39
CA GLU A 242 28.60 -5.30 -24.15
C GLU A 242 27.61 -5.20 -22.98
N CYS A 243 28.08 -5.53 -21.77
CA CYS A 243 27.25 -5.56 -20.57
C CYS A 243 28.04 -5.25 -19.30
N ALA A 244 27.33 -4.71 -18.32
CA ALA A 244 27.87 -4.44 -16.99
C ALA A 244 26.84 -4.72 -15.90
N VAL A 245 27.34 -5.04 -14.70
CA VAL A 245 26.56 -5.25 -13.48
C VAL A 245 27.25 -4.50 -12.34
N TYR A 246 26.44 -3.76 -11.57
CA TYR A 246 26.89 -3.01 -10.40
C TYR A 246 25.97 -3.29 -9.22
N ARG A 247 26.56 -3.42 -8.03
CA ARG A 247 25.88 -3.56 -6.74
C ARG A 247 26.42 -2.49 -5.81
N ARG A 248 25.55 -1.61 -5.32
CA ARG A 248 25.91 -0.48 -4.46
C ARG A 248 24.88 -0.35 -3.35
N ALA A 249 25.31 0.16 -2.20
CA ALA A 249 24.38 0.52 -1.13
C ALA A 249 24.68 1.92 -0.60
N VAL A 250 23.64 2.62 -0.15
CA VAL A 250 23.76 3.96 0.45
C VAL A 250 22.80 4.11 1.62
N GLY A 251 23.28 4.73 2.69
CA GLY A 251 22.45 5.21 3.79
C GLY A 251 22.19 6.70 3.61
N ALA A 252 20.94 7.13 3.76
CA ALA A 252 20.53 8.53 3.74
C ALA A 252 19.67 8.84 4.97
N LYS A 253 19.70 10.08 5.45
CA LYS A 253 18.79 10.58 6.47
C LYS A 253 18.19 11.91 6.04
N ARG A 254 17.01 12.24 6.53
CA ARG A 254 16.37 13.55 6.32
C ARG A 254 15.60 13.96 7.57
N HIS A 255 15.64 15.26 7.89
CA HIS A 255 15.02 15.80 9.11
C HIS A 255 14.41 17.19 8.88
N ASN A 256 13.20 17.40 9.39
CA ASN A 256 12.49 18.69 9.40
C ASN A 256 12.50 19.47 8.08
N GLY A 257 12.21 18.78 6.97
CA GLY A 257 12.09 19.36 5.63
C GLY A 257 13.42 19.75 5.01
N ALA A 258 14.54 19.59 5.71
CA ALA A 258 15.89 19.88 5.22
C ALA A 258 16.29 18.93 4.08
N ASP A 259 17.45 19.21 3.49
CA ASP A 259 18.02 18.35 2.47
C ASP A 259 18.40 16.98 3.06
N ALA A 260 18.23 15.91 2.27
CA ALA A 260 18.70 14.59 2.61
C ALA A 260 20.23 14.55 2.62
N GLU A 261 20.78 13.94 3.67
CA GLU A 261 22.22 13.80 3.88
C GLU A 261 22.63 12.33 3.72
N MET A 262 23.76 12.09 3.06
CA MET A 262 24.35 10.76 3.00
C MET A 262 24.98 10.42 4.36
N VAL A 263 24.57 9.30 4.95
CA VAL A 263 25.10 8.80 6.25
C VAL A 263 26.30 7.87 6.01
N GLY A 264 26.31 7.16 4.90
CA GLY A 264 27.39 6.28 4.48
C GLY A 264 27.08 5.64 3.14
N SER A 265 28.08 5.05 2.50
CA SER A 265 27.88 4.25 1.30
C SER A 265 28.82 3.06 1.26
N VAL A 266 28.32 1.94 0.76
CA VAL A 266 29.14 0.80 0.34
C VAL A 266 29.16 0.85 -1.17
N GLN A 267 30.22 1.44 -1.69
CA GLN A 267 30.54 1.35 -3.10
C GLN A 267 31.73 0.40 -3.23
N THR A 268 31.55 -0.75 -3.87
CA THR A 268 32.71 -1.54 -4.29
C THR A 268 33.58 -0.63 -5.15
N ILE A 269 34.83 -0.41 -4.74
CA ILE A 269 35.79 0.29 -5.57
C ILE A 269 36.09 -0.64 -6.76
N GLY A 270 35.56 -0.30 -7.94
CA GLY A 270 35.69 -1.10 -9.15
C GLY A 270 34.35 -1.64 -9.67
N VAL A 271 34.43 -2.61 -10.57
CA VAL A 271 33.31 -3.19 -11.32
C VAL A 271 32.92 -4.54 -10.72
N ASP A 272 31.64 -4.80 -10.46
CA ASP A 272 31.20 -6.13 -10.01
C ASP A 272 31.16 -7.13 -11.17
N GLY A 273 31.01 -6.62 -12.40
CA GLY A 273 31.26 -7.34 -13.65
C GLY A 273 31.03 -6.42 -14.84
N GLU A 274 32.03 -6.21 -15.68
CA GLU A 274 31.93 -5.38 -16.88
C GLU A 274 32.85 -5.96 -17.95
N ASN A 275 32.39 -6.04 -19.20
CA ASN A 275 33.21 -6.51 -20.31
C ASN A 275 33.85 -5.37 -21.13
N ASN A 276 33.60 -4.11 -20.75
CA ASN A 276 34.22 -2.91 -21.31
C ASN A 276 34.33 -1.81 -20.25
N ALA A 277 35.53 -1.47 -19.77
CA ALA A 277 35.78 -0.61 -18.60
C ALA A 277 35.38 0.89 -18.72
N ALA A 278 34.53 1.27 -19.67
CA ALA A 278 34.19 2.65 -19.98
C ALA A 278 32.91 3.15 -19.29
N TRP A 279 32.10 2.28 -18.66
CA TRP A 279 30.82 2.70 -18.07
C TRP A 279 30.95 2.93 -16.56
N GLY A 280 30.05 3.76 -16.04
CA GLY A 280 30.10 4.19 -14.64
C GLY A 280 28.76 4.05 -13.96
N PHE A 281 28.78 3.59 -12.70
CA PHE A 281 27.62 3.57 -11.83
C PHE A 281 28.02 3.95 -10.40
N SER A 282 27.42 5.03 -9.89
CA SER A 282 27.59 5.44 -8.49
C SER A 282 26.26 5.87 -7.87
N LEU A 283 26.21 5.87 -6.53
CA LEU A 283 25.07 6.38 -5.78
C LEU A 283 25.41 7.73 -5.15
N ALA A 284 24.42 8.63 -5.13
CA ALA A 284 24.52 9.95 -4.50
C ALA A 284 23.21 10.29 -3.78
N VAL A 285 23.26 11.28 -2.88
CA VAL A 285 22.09 11.86 -2.21
C VAL A 285 22.02 13.35 -2.58
N ASN A 286 20.87 13.83 -3.08
CA ASN A 286 20.69 15.21 -3.53
C ASN A 286 19.21 15.61 -3.67
N PRO A 287 18.83 16.85 -3.30
CA PRO A 287 18.67 17.32 -1.93
C PRO A 287 17.49 16.63 -1.23
N ALA A 288 16.73 15.75 -1.90
CA ALA A 288 15.66 14.98 -1.28
C ALA A 288 15.58 13.55 -1.80
N ASN A 289 16.58 13.13 -2.60
CA ASN A 289 16.52 11.86 -3.31
C ASN A 289 17.82 11.09 -3.16
N ILE A 290 17.69 9.77 -3.04
CA ILE A 290 18.74 8.83 -3.42
C ILE A 290 18.73 8.77 -4.95
N ARG A 291 19.90 8.92 -5.56
CA ARG A 291 20.09 8.95 -7.01
C ARG A 291 21.16 7.94 -7.42
N ALA A 292 20.95 7.30 -8.56
CA ALA A 292 22.04 6.73 -9.32
C ALA A 292 22.63 7.81 -10.22
N VAL A 293 23.93 7.74 -10.45
CA VAL A 293 24.62 8.46 -11.52
C VAL A 293 25.18 7.40 -12.44
N VAL A 294 24.64 7.35 -13.65
CA VAL A 294 25.07 6.40 -14.69
C VAL A 294 25.87 7.13 -15.76
N THR A 295 26.95 6.54 -16.20
CA THR A 295 27.82 7.11 -17.25
C THR A 295 27.91 6.11 -18.39
N GLY A 296 27.62 6.57 -19.61
CA GLY A 296 27.73 5.75 -20.80
C GLY A 296 29.09 5.87 -21.48
N GLU A 297 29.13 5.59 -22.78
CA GLU A 297 30.31 5.72 -23.63
C GLU A 297 29.94 6.50 -24.90
N THR A 298 30.86 7.33 -25.38
CA THR A 298 30.65 8.11 -26.61
C THR A 298 30.41 7.17 -27.80
N GLY A 299 29.32 7.40 -28.53
CA GLY A 299 28.99 6.63 -29.74
C GLY A 299 28.32 5.28 -29.47
N LYS A 300 27.94 4.99 -28.21
CA LYS A 300 27.15 3.81 -27.86
C LYS A 300 25.86 4.21 -27.17
N ASN A 301 24.80 3.48 -27.49
CA ASN A 301 23.56 3.51 -26.72
C ASN A 301 23.64 2.43 -25.65
N ILE A 302 23.44 2.82 -24.40
CA ILE A 302 23.49 1.89 -23.26
C ILE A 302 22.16 1.98 -22.53
N ASP A 303 21.48 0.84 -22.45
CA ASP A 303 20.23 0.67 -21.72
C ASP A 303 20.55 0.14 -20.32
N TRP A 304 20.13 0.89 -19.31
CA TRP A 304 20.29 0.59 -17.89
C TRP A 304 18.96 0.13 -17.31
N LEU A 305 19.02 -0.94 -16.52
CA LEU A 305 17.94 -1.40 -15.64
C LEU A 305 18.46 -1.36 -14.21
N ILE A 306 17.83 -0.54 -13.37
CA ILE A 306 18.27 -0.27 -12.00
C ILE A 306 17.18 -0.73 -11.04
N HIS A 307 17.47 -1.77 -10.26
CA HIS A 307 16.63 -2.27 -9.19
C HIS A 307 17.10 -1.73 -7.84
N THR A 308 16.18 -1.19 -7.05
CA THR A 308 16.47 -0.57 -5.76
C THR A 308 15.56 -1.14 -4.70
N GLU A 309 16.13 -1.77 -3.67
CA GLU A 309 15.44 -2.16 -2.45
C GLU A 309 15.72 -1.13 -1.36
N VAL A 310 14.68 -0.73 -0.63
CA VAL A 310 14.72 0.36 0.34
C VAL A 310 14.13 -0.08 1.67
N ASP A 311 14.96 0.00 2.71
CA ASP A 311 14.54 -0.10 4.10
C ASP A 311 14.40 1.30 4.68
N ILE A 312 13.27 1.58 5.33
CA ILE A 312 12.96 2.90 5.87
C ILE A 312 12.70 2.75 7.37
N TYR A 313 13.28 3.65 8.14
CA TYR A 313 12.96 3.83 9.54
C TYR A 313 12.46 5.26 9.76
N THR A 314 11.20 5.37 10.21
CA THR A 314 10.60 6.60 10.72
C THR A 314 10.30 6.42 12.21
N PRO A 315 10.67 7.38 13.07
CA PRO A 315 10.34 7.34 14.50
C PRO A 315 8.84 7.47 14.77
#